data_AF-A0A0Z8B7W8-F1
#
_entry.id   AF-A0A0Z8B7W8-F1
#
_cell.length_a   1.000
_cell.length_b   1.000
_cell.length_c   1.000
_cell.angle_alpha   90.00
_cell.angle_beta   90.00
_cell.angle_gamma   90.00
#
_symmetry.space_group_name_H-M   'P 1'
#
loop_
_entity.id
_entity.type
_entity.pdbx_description
1 polymer ?
#
loop_
_entity_poly.entity_id
_entity_poly.type
_entity_poly.pdbx_seq_one_letter_code
_entity_poly.pdbx_strand_id
1 'polypeptide(L)'
;MDDLVIQHHDFENAKNEIKIFSEQTLMDLDIRRVKNKKDGVEVFGDLLLGRGFNLDHVVTGDELNDLTSQIQKNFYNINNTLIKLIKEFGQVYSALEALDRDYIQAIILSIKATEETSKGLQKTQEQIKKIVENQRRTLEELKKFKQKIDGYVHLDEIDQLWTYVEEQKRYLKEIDRIGTEQAERLEAALQDVYNISKRVSASEKDIQNLHENINKVNGIAHLEDVDNIWTTVKEHSGILTKLEKQNEVTAYSVKKNKEEINENIVEVVKATNAVIEELTKKVKYAYWIAGGALGLAVIVLILLLV
;
A
#
# COMPACT_ATOMS: atom_id res chain seq x y z
N MET A 1 -17.23 27.80 -68.36
CA MET A 1 -18.68 27.63 -68.51
C MET A 1 -19.18 29.02 -68.81
N ASP A 2 -19.51 29.28 -70.06
CA ASP A 2 -20.18 30.54 -70.40
C ASP A 2 -21.57 30.48 -69.74
N ASP A 3 -21.86 31.47 -68.90
CA ASP A 3 -23.17 31.61 -68.28
C ASP A 3 -24.21 31.76 -69.39
N LEU A 4 -25.06 30.74 -69.55
CA LEU A 4 -26.21 30.81 -70.43
C LEU A 4 -27.19 31.82 -69.80
N VAL A 5 -27.06 33.09 -70.15
CA VAL A 5 -27.97 34.14 -69.71
C VAL A 5 -29.33 33.87 -70.37
N ILE A 6 -30.27 33.32 -69.61
CA ILE A 6 -31.64 33.05 -70.03
C ILE A 6 -32.31 34.40 -70.34
N GLN A 7 -32.56 34.70 -71.62
CA GLN A 7 -33.23 35.93 -72.02
C GLN A 7 -34.73 35.70 -72.08
N HIS A 8 -35.35 35.62 -70.89
CA HIS A 8 -36.80 35.44 -70.70
C HIS A 8 -37.69 36.39 -71.50
N HIS A 9 -37.16 37.54 -71.92
CA HIS A 9 -37.92 38.59 -72.58
C HIS A 9 -38.39 38.19 -73.98
N ASP A 10 -37.60 37.43 -74.75
CA ASP A 10 -37.89 37.19 -76.17
C ASP A 10 -39.07 36.23 -76.36
N PHE A 11 -39.14 35.17 -75.55
CA PHE A 11 -40.28 34.24 -75.56
C PHE A 11 -41.59 34.92 -75.15
N GLU A 12 -41.58 35.66 -74.04
CA GLU A 12 -42.80 36.30 -73.53
C GLU A 12 -43.27 37.43 -74.47
N ASN A 13 -42.34 38.15 -75.10
CA ASN A 13 -42.66 39.15 -76.12
C ASN A 13 -43.33 38.51 -77.35
N ALA A 14 -42.71 37.46 -77.92
CA ALA A 14 -43.24 36.77 -79.09
C ALA A 14 -44.62 36.15 -78.81
N LYS A 15 -44.77 35.51 -77.63
CA LYS A 15 -46.06 34.97 -77.15
C LYS A 15 -47.13 36.05 -77.00
N ASN A 16 -46.77 37.23 -76.50
CA ASN A 16 -47.71 38.34 -76.34
C ASN A 16 -48.16 38.92 -77.68
N GLU A 17 -47.27 39.02 -78.67
CA GLU A 17 -47.63 39.45 -80.03
C GLU A 17 -48.64 38.48 -80.68
N ILE A 18 -48.37 37.18 -80.61
CA ILE A 18 -49.28 36.12 -81.12
C ILE A 18 -50.66 36.24 -80.46
N LYS A 19 -50.70 36.48 -79.14
CA LYS A 19 -51.94 36.63 -78.39
C LYS A 19 -52.75 37.82 -78.90
N ILE A 20 -52.12 39.00 -79.01
CA ILE A 20 -52.76 40.23 -79.48
C ILE A 20 -53.36 40.02 -80.87
N PHE A 21 -52.68 39.30 -81.75
CA PHE A 21 -53.21 38.98 -83.07
C PHE A 21 -54.39 38.01 -83.03
N SER A 22 -54.31 36.94 -82.23
CA SER A 22 -55.39 35.95 -82.12
C SER A 22 -56.72 36.55 -81.65
N GLU A 23 -56.66 37.69 -80.97
CA GLU A 23 -57.81 38.45 -80.46
C GLU A 23 -58.35 39.49 -81.46
N GLN A 24 -57.70 39.71 -82.62
CA GLN A 24 -58.19 40.63 -83.66
C GLN A 24 -59.43 40.07 -84.38
N THR A 25 -60.48 40.88 -84.51
CA THR A 25 -61.75 40.51 -85.16
C THR A 25 -61.56 40.12 -86.62
N LEU A 26 -62.26 39.05 -87.04
CA LEU A 26 -62.29 38.58 -88.44
C LEU A 26 -62.77 39.67 -89.39
N MET A 27 -62.09 39.75 -90.53
CA MET A 27 -62.36 40.74 -91.56
C MET A 27 -63.62 40.37 -92.34
N ASP A 28 -64.64 41.23 -92.26
CA ASP A 28 -65.86 41.06 -93.05
C ASP A 28 -65.58 41.45 -94.52
N LEU A 29 -65.83 40.51 -95.42
CA LEU A 29 -65.52 40.59 -96.86
C LEU A 29 -66.80 40.71 -97.70
N ASP A 30 -67.89 41.20 -97.12
CA ASP A 30 -69.16 41.31 -97.83
C ASP A 30 -69.07 42.26 -99.04
N ILE A 31 -69.68 41.84 -100.15
CA ILE A 31 -69.74 42.60 -101.40
C ILE A 31 -71.21 42.83 -101.73
N ARG A 32 -71.60 44.10 -101.81
CA ARG A 32 -72.94 44.49 -102.25
C ARG A 32 -73.09 44.25 -103.74
N ARG A 33 -74.11 43.48 -104.11
CA ARG A 33 -74.46 43.19 -105.50
C ARG A 33 -75.11 44.41 -106.16
N VAL A 34 -74.80 44.63 -107.44
CA VAL A 34 -75.49 45.63 -108.28
C VAL A 34 -76.99 45.32 -108.38
N LYS A 35 -77.81 46.37 -108.57
CA LYS A 35 -79.26 46.20 -108.64
C LYS A 35 -79.65 45.31 -109.81
N ASN A 36 -80.57 44.39 -109.57
CA ASN A 36 -81.04 43.43 -110.59
C ASN A 36 -82.47 43.70 -111.06
N LYS A 37 -83.18 44.67 -110.46
CA LYS A 37 -84.53 45.09 -110.82
C LYS A 37 -84.61 46.60 -110.76
N LYS A 38 -85.34 47.18 -111.70
CA LYS A 38 -85.61 48.62 -111.72
C LYS A 38 -86.43 49.02 -110.50
N ASP A 39 -86.13 50.19 -109.94
CA ASP A 39 -86.98 50.74 -108.90
C ASP A 39 -88.29 51.32 -109.49
N GLY A 40 -89.26 51.61 -108.63
CA GLY A 40 -90.58 52.10 -109.07
C GLY A 40 -90.52 53.43 -109.82
N VAL A 41 -89.44 54.20 -109.68
CA VAL A 41 -89.22 55.48 -110.37
C VAL A 41 -88.66 55.23 -111.77
N GLU A 42 -87.72 54.30 -111.94
CA GLU A 42 -87.18 53.87 -113.23
C GLU A 42 -88.24 53.21 -114.12
N VAL A 43 -89.08 52.34 -113.57
CA VAL A 43 -90.17 51.69 -114.32
C VAL A 43 -91.20 52.72 -114.80
N PHE A 44 -91.53 53.72 -113.96
CA PHE A 44 -92.43 54.81 -114.34
C PHE A 44 -91.81 55.72 -115.43
N GLY A 45 -90.52 56.01 -115.33
CA GLY A 45 -89.79 56.80 -116.32
C GLY A 45 -89.76 56.14 -117.70
N ASP A 46 -89.49 54.83 -117.77
CA ASP A 46 -89.46 54.09 -119.03
C ASP A 46 -90.85 53.93 -119.67
N LEU A 47 -91.90 53.85 -118.86
CA LEU A 47 -93.29 53.83 -119.33
C LEU A 47 -93.71 55.15 -119.97
N LEU A 48 -93.30 56.29 -119.39
CA LEU A 48 -93.57 57.63 -119.93
C LEU A 48 -92.76 57.94 -121.20
N LEU A 49 -91.56 57.35 -121.35
CA LEU A 49 -90.68 57.55 -122.50
C LEU A 49 -90.89 56.51 -123.63
N GLY A 50 -91.94 55.68 -123.54
CA GLY A 50 -92.34 54.75 -124.60
C GLY A 50 -91.44 53.52 -124.78
N ARG A 51 -90.63 53.16 -123.77
CA ARG A 51 -89.61 52.10 -123.86
C ARG A 51 -90.10 50.69 -123.44
N GLY A 52 -91.39 50.55 -123.15
CA GLY A 52 -92.03 49.26 -122.82
C GLY A 52 -91.90 48.85 -121.35
N PHE A 53 -92.61 47.77 -120.96
CA PHE A 53 -92.66 47.26 -119.58
C PHE A 53 -91.53 46.26 -119.31
N ASN A 54 -90.27 46.71 -119.36
CA ASN A 54 -89.12 45.87 -119.03
C ASN A 54 -88.62 46.16 -117.60
N LEU A 55 -88.62 45.13 -116.75
CA LEU A 55 -88.30 45.22 -115.33
C LEU A 55 -86.80 45.05 -115.01
N ASP A 56 -85.98 44.69 -116.00
CA ASP A 56 -84.54 44.46 -115.81
C ASP A 56 -83.77 45.80 -115.76
N HIS A 57 -82.98 46.00 -114.70
CA HIS A 57 -82.13 47.19 -114.52
C HIS A 57 -80.88 47.11 -115.41
N VAL A 58 -80.52 48.22 -116.07
CA VAL A 58 -79.27 48.33 -116.84
C VAL A 58 -78.20 48.88 -115.92
N VAL A 59 -77.22 48.03 -115.57
CA VAL A 59 -76.14 48.38 -114.66
C VAL A 59 -75.44 49.66 -115.14
N THR A 60 -75.35 50.64 -114.25
CA THR A 60 -74.74 51.93 -114.57
C THR A 60 -73.22 51.90 -114.37
N GLY A 61 -72.50 52.84 -115.00
CA GLY A 61 -71.05 53.00 -114.79
C GLY A 61 -70.70 53.25 -113.32
N ASP A 62 -71.57 53.96 -112.59
CA ASP A 62 -71.40 54.23 -111.16
C ASP A 62 -71.57 52.98 -110.31
N GLU A 63 -72.53 52.10 -110.63
CA GLU A 63 -72.70 50.81 -109.95
C GLU A 63 -71.53 49.85 -110.19
N LEU A 64 -70.99 49.83 -111.42
CA LEU A 64 -69.80 49.04 -111.73
C LEU A 64 -68.55 49.58 -111.02
N ASN A 65 -68.40 50.90 -110.94
CA ASN A 65 -67.32 51.55 -110.21
C ASN A 65 -67.42 51.28 -108.69
N ASP A 66 -68.62 51.31 -108.11
CA ASP A 66 -68.85 50.96 -106.70
C ASP A 66 -68.48 49.49 -106.42
N LEU A 67 -68.93 48.55 -107.25
CA LEU A 67 -68.55 47.14 -107.13
C LEU A 67 -67.03 46.95 -107.26
N THR A 68 -66.39 47.63 -108.22
CA THR A 68 -64.94 47.58 -108.42
C THR A 68 -64.19 48.14 -107.23
N SER A 69 -64.67 49.24 -106.63
CA SER A 69 -64.10 49.83 -105.42
C SER A 69 -64.22 48.88 -104.22
N GLN A 70 -65.36 48.20 -104.07
CA GLN A 70 -65.54 47.17 -103.04
C GLN A 70 -64.55 46.00 -103.21
N ILE A 71 -64.36 45.52 -104.46
CA ILE A 71 -63.40 44.46 -104.77
C ILE A 71 -61.96 44.91 -104.48
N GLN A 72 -61.57 46.11 -104.89
CA GLN A 72 -60.23 46.66 -104.62
C GLN A 72 -59.99 46.82 -103.12
N LYS A 73 -60.99 47.31 -102.38
CA LYS A 73 -60.95 47.40 -100.92
C LYS A 73 -60.77 46.01 -100.30
N ASN A 74 -61.46 45.00 -100.80
CA ASN A 74 -61.31 43.61 -100.36
C ASN A 74 -59.90 43.06 -100.66
N PHE A 75 -59.33 43.31 -101.85
CA PHE A 75 -57.95 42.89 -102.16
C PHE A 75 -56.91 43.58 -101.29
N TYR A 76 -57.04 44.88 -101.05
CA TYR A 76 -56.18 45.63 -100.13
C TYR A 76 -56.24 45.05 -98.71
N ASN A 77 -57.46 44.79 -98.23
CA ASN A 77 -57.76 44.18 -96.96
C ASN A 77 -57.17 42.75 -96.84
N ILE A 78 -57.29 41.93 -97.88
CA ILE A 78 -56.69 40.58 -97.95
C ILE A 78 -55.16 40.67 -97.90
N ASN A 79 -54.55 41.54 -98.70
CA ASN A 79 -53.08 41.69 -98.71
C ASN A 79 -52.55 42.13 -97.34
N ASN A 80 -53.22 43.09 -96.69
CA ASN A 80 -52.87 43.50 -95.33
C ASN A 80 -53.00 42.34 -94.33
N THR A 81 -54.06 41.52 -94.45
CA THR A 81 -54.24 40.34 -93.61
C THR A 81 -53.12 39.32 -93.82
N LEU A 82 -52.74 39.05 -95.08
CA LEU A 82 -51.63 38.16 -95.40
C LEU A 82 -50.29 38.66 -94.84
N ILE A 83 -49.99 39.96 -94.96
CA ILE A 83 -48.79 40.56 -94.38
C ILE A 83 -48.78 40.40 -92.84
N LYS A 84 -49.93 40.61 -92.19
CA LYS A 84 -50.06 40.36 -90.74
C LYS A 84 -49.80 38.89 -90.42
N LEU A 85 -50.45 37.95 -91.12
CA LEU A 85 -50.24 36.51 -90.91
C LEU A 85 -48.76 36.12 -91.02
N ILE A 86 -48.04 36.63 -92.02
CA ILE A 86 -46.60 36.35 -92.20
C ILE A 86 -45.79 36.85 -90.99
N LYS A 87 -46.05 38.06 -90.48
CA LYS A 87 -45.37 38.58 -89.30
C LYS A 87 -45.62 37.71 -88.07
N GLU A 88 -46.85 37.25 -87.88
CA GLU A 88 -47.21 36.40 -86.75
C GLU A 88 -46.62 35.00 -86.84
N PHE A 89 -46.54 34.41 -88.03
CA PHE A 89 -45.76 33.17 -88.22
C PHE A 89 -44.28 33.38 -87.86
N GLY A 90 -43.73 34.57 -88.13
CA GLY A 90 -42.43 34.98 -87.62
C GLY A 90 -42.36 34.99 -86.09
N GLN A 91 -43.38 35.53 -85.42
CA GLN A 91 -43.45 35.52 -83.94
C GLN A 91 -43.62 34.12 -83.36
N VAL A 92 -44.43 33.24 -83.99
CA VAL A 92 -44.54 31.83 -83.60
C VAL A 92 -43.18 31.14 -83.68
N TYR A 93 -42.44 31.37 -84.76
CA TYR A 93 -41.09 30.83 -84.90
C TYR A 93 -40.14 31.36 -83.81
N SER A 94 -40.11 32.67 -83.57
CA SER A 94 -39.30 33.28 -82.51
C SER A 94 -39.64 32.72 -81.12
N ALA A 95 -40.92 32.50 -80.83
CA ALA A 95 -41.34 31.88 -79.57
C ALA A 95 -40.85 30.42 -79.45
N LEU A 96 -40.94 29.63 -80.52
CA LEU A 96 -40.45 28.25 -80.52
C LEU A 96 -38.91 28.19 -80.38
N GLU A 97 -38.19 29.09 -81.05
CA GLU A 97 -36.73 29.18 -80.97
C GLU A 97 -36.26 29.61 -79.58
N ALA A 98 -36.90 30.62 -78.97
CA ALA A 98 -36.60 31.05 -77.61
C ALA A 98 -36.93 29.96 -76.56
N LEU A 99 -38.03 29.21 -76.75
CA LEU A 99 -38.38 28.07 -75.90
C LEU A 99 -37.29 26.99 -75.95
N ASP A 100 -36.85 26.61 -77.15
CA ASP A 100 -35.81 25.60 -77.34
C ASP A 100 -34.45 26.06 -76.79
N ARG A 101 -34.00 27.26 -77.19
CA ARG A 101 -32.68 27.77 -76.85
C ARG A 101 -32.54 28.08 -75.36
N ASP A 102 -33.52 28.73 -74.75
CA ASP A 102 -33.33 29.27 -73.41
C ASP A 102 -33.94 28.34 -72.35
N TYR A 103 -35.20 27.94 -72.52
CA TYR A 103 -35.90 27.15 -71.51
C TYR A 103 -35.51 25.67 -71.53
N ILE A 104 -35.54 25.03 -72.71
CA ILE A 104 -35.21 23.58 -72.80
C ILE A 104 -33.75 23.35 -72.43
N GLN A 105 -32.82 24.20 -72.92
CA GLN A 105 -31.40 24.07 -72.54
C GLN A 105 -31.18 24.31 -71.05
N ALA A 106 -31.82 25.32 -70.44
CA ALA A 106 -31.73 25.53 -68.99
C ALA A 106 -32.26 24.34 -68.18
N ILE A 107 -33.38 23.74 -68.61
CA ILE A 107 -33.92 22.52 -68.00
C ILE A 107 -32.91 21.38 -68.10
N ILE A 108 -32.33 21.14 -69.28
CA ILE A 108 -31.31 20.09 -69.48
C ILE A 108 -30.09 20.33 -68.57
N LEU A 109 -29.59 21.57 -68.49
CA LEU A 109 -28.48 21.92 -67.60
C LEU A 109 -28.82 21.65 -66.13
N SER A 110 -30.03 22.01 -65.69
CA SER A 110 -30.49 21.77 -64.32
C SER A 110 -30.64 20.28 -64.01
N ILE A 111 -31.16 19.48 -64.95
CA ILE A 111 -31.29 18.03 -64.81
C ILE A 111 -29.91 17.39 -64.72
N LYS A 112 -28.95 17.83 -65.56
CA LYS A 112 -27.57 17.33 -65.53
C LYS A 112 -26.88 17.65 -64.20
N ALA A 113 -27.02 18.88 -63.69
CA ALA A 113 -26.49 19.27 -62.38
C ALA A 113 -27.13 18.45 -61.24
N THR A 114 -28.44 18.17 -61.35
CA THR A 114 -29.17 17.32 -60.40
C THR A 114 -28.68 15.87 -60.46
N GLU A 115 -28.42 15.34 -61.66
CA GLU A 115 -27.88 13.99 -61.86
C GLU A 115 -26.47 13.86 -61.26
N GLU A 116 -25.60 14.84 -61.48
CA GLU A 116 -24.26 14.89 -60.88
C GLU A 116 -24.34 14.94 -59.36
N THR A 117 -25.25 15.75 -58.81
CA THR A 117 -25.52 15.80 -57.37
C THR A 117 -26.01 14.46 -56.84
N SER A 118 -26.93 13.79 -57.53
CA SER A 118 -27.43 12.46 -57.17
C SER A 118 -26.32 11.40 -57.16
N LYS A 119 -25.42 11.41 -58.15
CA LYS A 119 -24.23 10.54 -58.17
C LYS A 119 -23.31 10.81 -56.99
N GLY A 120 -23.13 12.08 -56.62
CA GLY A 120 -22.37 12.48 -55.42
C GLY A 120 -23.00 11.96 -54.13
N LEU A 121 -24.32 12.05 -54.00
CA LEU A 121 -25.07 11.52 -52.86
C LEU A 121 -24.95 9.99 -52.75
N GLN A 122 -25.02 9.27 -53.87
CA GLN A 122 -24.85 7.82 -53.87
C GLN A 122 -23.46 7.39 -53.36
N LYS A 123 -22.40 8.05 -53.84
CA LYS A 123 -21.03 7.82 -53.33
C LYS A 123 -20.90 8.10 -51.84
N THR A 124 -21.52 9.19 -51.38
CA THR A 124 -21.55 9.57 -49.97
C THR A 124 -22.28 8.52 -49.13
N GLN A 125 -23.42 8.02 -49.60
CA GLN A 125 -24.19 6.97 -48.93
C GLN A 125 -23.39 5.66 -48.81
N GLU A 126 -22.64 5.28 -49.85
CA GLU A 126 -21.74 4.13 -49.80
C GLU A 126 -20.62 4.30 -48.76
N GLN A 127 -20.04 5.50 -48.67
CA GLN A 127 -19.03 5.82 -47.65
C GLN A 127 -19.63 5.75 -46.24
N ILE A 128 -20.82 6.32 -46.02
CA ILE A 128 -21.54 6.23 -44.74
C ILE A 128 -21.77 4.77 -44.36
N LYS A 129 -22.21 3.92 -45.30
CA LYS A 129 -22.42 2.49 -45.05
C LYS A 129 -21.13 1.79 -44.60
N LYS A 130 -19.99 2.11 -45.22
CA LYS A 130 -18.67 1.58 -44.82
C LYS A 130 -18.30 2.04 -43.41
N ILE A 131 -18.51 3.33 -43.08
CA ILE A 131 -18.24 3.88 -41.75
C ILE A 131 -19.10 3.18 -40.69
N VAL A 132 -20.40 3.03 -40.92
CA VAL A 132 -21.32 2.37 -40.00
C VAL A 132 -20.93 0.91 -39.76
N GLU A 133 -20.56 0.17 -40.82
CA GLU A 133 -20.11 -1.22 -40.66
C GLU A 133 -18.79 -1.31 -39.87
N ASN A 134 -17.85 -0.39 -40.10
CA ASN A 134 -16.62 -0.33 -39.31
C ASN A 134 -16.91 -0.01 -37.84
N GLN A 135 -17.77 0.97 -37.56
CA GLN A 135 -18.19 1.29 -36.19
C GLN A 135 -18.86 0.09 -35.51
N ARG A 136 -19.71 -0.65 -36.22
CA ARG A 136 -20.33 -1.88 -35.71
C ARG A 136 -19.27 -2.92 -35.31
N ARG A 137 -18.24 -3.13 -36.13
CA ARG A 137 -17.14 -4.06 -35.83
C ARG A 137 -16.36 -3.64 -34.59
N THR A 138 -16.00 -2.36 -34.48
CA THR A 138 -15.32 -1.83 -33.30
C THR A 138 -16.15 -2.02 -32.03
N LEU A 139 -17.46 -1.79 -32.09
CA LEU A 139 -18.34 -2.01 -30.94
C LEU A 139 -18.40 -3.48 -30.51
N GLU A 140 -18.42 -4.42 -31.46
CA GLU A 140 -18.35 -5.85 -31.14
C GLU A 140 -17.03 -6.25 -30.48
N GLU A 141 -15.90 -5.68 -30.93
CA GLU A 141 -14.60 -5.91 -30.29
C GLU A 141 -14.54 -5.32 -28.87
N LEU A 142 -15.03 -4.09 -28.68
CA LEU A 142 -15.11 -3.46 -27.37
C LEU A 142 -16.02 -4.24 -26.41
N LYS A 143 -17.12 -4.81 -26.91
CA LYS A 143 -17.99 -5.67 -26.12
C LYS A 143 -17.28 -6.94 -25.67
N LYS A 144 -16.54 -7.61 -26.55
CA LYS A 144 -15.71 -8.78 -26.18
C LYS A 144 -14.63 -8.41 -25.17
N PHE A 145 -13.97 -7.27 -25.36
CA PHE A 145 -12.98 -6.75 -24.43
C PHE A 145 -13.59 -6.51 -23.05
N LYS A 146 -14.75 -5.84 -22.99
CA LYS A 146 -15.50 -5.63 -21.75
C LYS A 146 -15.85 -6.97 -21.08
N GLN A 147 -16.39 -7.94 -21.81
CA GLN A 147 -16.70 -9.27 -21.26
C GLN A 147 -15.46 -9.97 -20.69
N LYS A 148 -14.30 -9.81 -21.32
CA LYS A 148 -13.04 -10.35 -20.79
C LYS A 148 -12.64 -9.67 -19.48
N ILE A 149 -12.79 -8.35 -19.40
CA ILE A 149 -12.53 -7.58 -18.17
C ILE A 149 -13.51 -7.97 -17.06
N ASP A 150 -14.81 -8.01 -17.36
CA ASP A 150 -15.87 -8.41 -16.42
C ASP A 150 -15.69 -9.88 -15.94
N GLY A 151 -15.00 -10.72 -16.72
CA GLY A 151 -14.66 -12.09 -16.35
C GLY A 151 -13.55 -12.21 -15.30
N TYR A 152 -12.80 -11.15 -15.03
CA TYR A 152 -11.81 -11.13 -13.96
C TYR A 152 -12.46 -10.76 -12.63
N VAL A 153 -12.97 -11.78 -11.93
CA VAL A 153 -13.71 -11.63 -10.66
C VAL A 153 -12.92 -10.88 -9.58
N HIS A 154 -11.59 -11.01 -9.58
CA HIS A 154 -10.71 -10.47 -8.53
C HIS A 154 -10.00 -9.17 -8.93
N LEU A 155 -10.43 -8.51 -10.02
CA LEU A 155 -9.75 -7.29 -10.48
C LEU A 155 -9.85 -6.16 -9.45
N ASP A 156 -10.96 -6.10 -8.70
CA ASP A 156 -11.18 -5.16 -7.60
C ASP A 156 -10.43 -5.54 -6.31
N GLU A 157 -9.94 -6.78 -6.20
CA GLU A 157 -9.20 -7.27 -5.03
C GLU A 157 -7.70 -6.93 -5.09
N ILE A 158 -7.21 -6.42 -6.21
CA ILE A 158 -5.79 -6.08 -6.41
C ILE A 158 -5.32 -5.07 -5.35
N ASP A 159 -6.14 -4.07 -5.03
CA ASP A 159 -5.80 -3.06 -4.01
C ASP A 159 -5.73 -3.67 -2.60
N GLN A 160 -6.60 -4.66 -2.31
CA GLN A 160 -6.57 -5.39 -1.05
C GLN A 160 -5.29 -6.24 -0.97
N LEU A 161 -4.95 -6.98 -2.03
CA LEU A 161 -3.70 -7.74 -2.12
C LEU A 161 -2.48 -6.84 -1.92
N TRP A 162 -2.47 -5.65 -2.52
CA TRP A 162 -1.40 -4.68 -2.32
C TRP A 162 -1.26 -4.25 -0.86
N THR A 163 -2.39 -3.99 -0.20
CA THR A 163 -2.43 -3.64 1.22
C THR A 163 -1.90 -4.78 2.09
N TYR A 164 -2.34 -6.02 1.84
CA TYR A 164 -1.83 -7.20 2.53
C TYR A 164 -0.33 -7.39 2.35
N VAL A 165 0.20 -7.18 1.15
CA VAL A 165 1.65 -7.29 0.89
C VAL A 165 2.44 -6.25 1.68
N GLU A 166 1.97 -5.01 1.76
CA GLU A 166 2.62 -3.97 2.57
C GLU A 166 2.54 -4.25 4.08
N GLU A 167 1.45 -4.84 4.56
CA GLU A 167 1.37 -5.31 5.95
C GLU A 167 2.32 -6.47 6.23
N GLN A 168 2.37 -7.48 5.36
CA GLN A 168 3.31 -8.61 5.46
C GLN A 168 4.76 -8.14 5.49
N LYS A 169 5.11 -7.13 4.69
CA LYS A 169 6.44 -6.49 4.72
C LYS A 169 6.77 -5.86 6.07
N ARG A 170 5.77 -5.29 6.77
CA ARG A 170 5.97 -4.78 8.15
C ARG A 170 6.22 -5.92 9.13
N TYR A 171 5.44 -7.00 9.05
CA TYR A 171 5.65 -8.18 9.88
C TYR A 171 7.03 -8.81 9.67
N LEU A 172 7.51 -8.90 8.43
CA LEU A 172 8.84 -9.41 8.12
C LEU A 172 9.96 -8.57 8.76
N LYS A 173 9.83 -7.24 8.75
CA LYS A 173 10.79 -6.35 9.43
C LYS A 173 10.81 -6.58 10.94
N GLU A 174 9.64 -6.82 11.55
CA GLU A 174 9.57 -7.09 12.98
C GLU A 174 10.16 -8.46 13.34
N ILE A 175 9.94 -9.48 12.50
CA ILE A 175 10.57 -10.79 12.66
C ILE A 175 12.10 -10.68 12.58
N ASP A 176 12.62 -9.90 11.64
CA ASP A 176 14.07 -9.68 11.48
C ASP A 176 14.67 -8.98 12.71
N ARG A 177 13.97 -7.97 13.25
CA ARG A 177 14.32 -7.28 14.50
C ARG A 177 14.38 -8.25 15.68
N ILE A 178 13.33 -9.07 15.86
CA ILE A 178 13.27 -10.08 16.93
C ILE A 178 14.38 -11.12 16.76
N GLY A 179 14.65 -11.56 15.53
CA GLY A 179 15.72 -12.51 15.23
C GLY A 179 17.09 -11.97 15.66
N THR A 180 17.35 -10.69 15.38
CA THR A 180 18.57 -10.00 15.81
C THR A 180 18.68 -9.92 17.33
N GLU A 181 17.62 -9.48 18.02
CA GLU A 181 17.60 -9.42 19.49
C GLU A 181 17.79 -10.80 20.14
N GLN A 182 17.22 -11.85 19.57
CA GLN A 182 17.42 -13.21 20.08
C GLN A 182 18.84 -13.71 19.87
N ALA A 183 19.48 -13.37 18.75
CA ALA A 183 20.88 -13.71 18.50
C ALA A 183 21.81 -13.06 19.55
N GLU A 184 21.60 -11.77 19.85
CA GLU A 184 22.37 -11.06 20.89
C GLU A 184 22.17 -11.67 22.29
N ARG A 185 20.92 -12.01 22.64
CA ARG A 185 20.62 -12.68 23.92
C ARG A 185 21.27 -14.07 24.02
N LEU A 186 21.31 -14.82 22.91
CA LEU A 186 21.95 -16.12 22.87
C LEU A 186 23.47 -16.00 23.08
N GLU A 187 24.11 -15.01 22.46
CA GLU A 187 25.53 -14.74 22.64
C GLU A 187 25.88 -14.37 24.09
N ALA A 188 25.07 -13.52 24.72
CA ALA A 188 25.22 -13.19 26.14
C ALA A 188 25.08 -14.45 27.04
N ALA A 189 24.08 -15.29 26.78
CA ALA A 189 23.88 -16.52 27.55
C ALA A 189 25.03 -17.52 27.37
N LEU A 190 25.60 -17.64 26.16
CA LEU A 190 26.78 -18.47 25.90
C LEU A 190 27.99 -17.97 26.69
N GLN A 191 28.17 -16.65 26.78
CA GLN A 191 29.25 -16.06 27.58
C GLN A 191 29.07 -16.34 29.09
N ASP A 192 27.84 -16.28 29.60
CA ASP A 192 27.53 -16.63 30.99
C ASP A 192 27.81 -18.11 31.28
N VAL A 193 27.41 -19.02 30.39
CA VAL A 193 27.70 -20.45 30.51
C VAL A 193 29.22 -20.70 30.53
N TYR A 194 29.97 -20.04 29.67
CA TYR A 194 31.43 -20.12 29.67
C TYR A 194 32.04 -19.65 31.00
N ASN A 195 31.54 -18.55 31.56
CA ASN A 195 31.99 -18.04 32.86
C ASN A 195 31.64 -19.00 34.01
N ILE A 196 30.44 -19.60 33.99
CA ILE A 196 30.04 -20.63 34.96
C ILE A 196 30.97 -21.84 34.86
N SER A 197 31.27 -22.31 33.64
CA SER A 197 32.18 -23.43 33.42
C SER A 197 33.55 -23.18 34.06
N LYS A 198 34.12 -21.98 33.91
CA LYS A 198 35.39 -21.61 34.57
C LYS A 198 35.31 -21.72 36.09
N ARG A 199 34.22 -21.22 36.69
CA ARG A 199 34.00 -21.26 38.14
C ARG A 199 33.82 -22.68 38.66
N VAL A 200 33.12 -23.52 37.89
CA VAL A 200 32.95 -24.95 38.21
C VAL A 200 34.29 -25.66 38.21
N SER A 201 35.13 -25.47 37.18
CA SER A 201 36.47 -26.08 37.14
C SER A 201 37.37 -25.61 38.29
N ALA A 202 37.28 -24.34 38.69
CA ALA A 202 37.99 -23.85 39.87
C ALA A 202 37.50 -24.53 41.15
N SER A 203 36.18 -24.64 41.31
CA SER A 203 35.58 -25.30 42.48
C SER A 203 35.93 -26.79 42.54
N GLU A 204 36.00 -27.47 41.40
CA GLU A 204 36.43 -28.87 41.31
C GLU A 204 37.86 -29.04 41.85
N LYS A 205 38.77 -28.14 41.48
CA LYS A 205 40.14 -28.12 42.00
C LYS A 205 40.18 -27.90 43.52
N ASP A 206 39.37 -26.98 44.03
CA ASP A 206 39.30 -26.71 45.47
C ASP A 206 38.76 -27.93 46.25
N ILE A 207 37.77 -28.62 45.71
CA ILE A 207 37.24 -29.87 46.28
C ILE A 207 38.32 -30.96 46.31
N GLN A 208 39.11 -31.11 45.24
CA GLN A 208 40.22 -32.06 45.21
C GLN A 208 41.27 -31.74 46.29
N ASN A 209 41.63 -30.46 46.45
CA ASN A 209 42.55 -30.02 47.51
C ASN A 209 42.00 -30.32 48.92
N LEU A 210 40.71 -30.05 49.16
CA LEU A 210 40.06 -30.36 50.42
C LEU A 210 40.06 -31.87 50.70
N HIS A 211 39.76 -32.68 49.68
CA HIS A 211 39.81 -34.14 49.79
C HIS A 211 41.21 -34.63 50.17
N GLU A 212 42.27 -34.08 49.55
CA GLU A 212 43.64 -34.40 49.91
C GLU A 212 43.97 -34.01 51.36
N ASN A 213 43.53 -32.84 51.81
CA ASN A 213 43.73 -32.39 53.18
C ASN A 213 42.98 -33.27 54.20
N ILE A 214 41.74 -33.69 53.90
CA ILE A 214 40.99 -34.63 54.74
C ILE A 214 41.75 -35.95 54.86
N ASN A 215 42.27 -36.48 53.75
CA ASN A 215 43.06 -37.71 53.78
C ASN A 215 44.34 -37.55 54.61
N LYS A 216 45.01 -36.40 54.54
CA LYS A 216 46.17 -36.09 55.41
C LYS A 216 45.79 -36.07 56.88
N VAL A 217 44.70 -35.40 57.26
CA VAL A 217 44.21 -35.35 58.65
C VAL A 217 43.85 -36.74 59.16
N ASN A 218 43.11 -37.52 58.37
CA ASN A 218 42.74 -38.89 58.73
C ASN A 218 43.96 -39.83 58.82
N GLY A 219 45.06 -39.51 58.14
CA GLY A 219 46.32 -40.25 58.21
C GLY A 219 47.20 -39.91 59.42
N ILE A 220 46.84 -38.92 60.24
CA ILE A 220 47.60 -38.58 61.46
C ILE A 220 47.39 -39.69 62.49
N ALA A 221 48.45 -40.46 62.74
CA ALA A 221 48.46 -41.49 63.77
C ALA A 221 48.14 -40.88 65.15
N HIS A 222 47.38 -41.62 65.96
CA HIS A 222 47.03 -41.27 67.34
C HIS A 222 46.16 -40.00 67.49
N LEU A 223 45.52 -39.50 66.42
CA LEU A 223 44.61 -38.35 66.54
C LEU A 223 43.40 -38.65 67.44
N GLU A 224 42.85 -39.87 67.35
CA GLU A 224 41.76 -40.34 68.24
C GLU A 224 42.22 -40.56 69.69
N ASP A 225 43.53 -40.71 69.91
CA ASP A 225 44.08 -40.93 71.25
C ASP A 225 44.18 -39.64 72.08
N VAL A 226 44.02 -38.46 71.46
CA VAL A 226 44.16 -37.16 72.14
C VAL A 226 43.17 -37.04 73.30
N ASP A 227 41.90 -37.42 73.10
CA ASP A 227 40.88 -37.36 74.15
C ASP A 227 41.18 -38.34 75.29
N ASN A 228 41.70 -39.53 74.96
CA ASN A 228 42.11 -40.55 75.92
C ASN A 228 43.31 -40.07 76.76
N ILE A 229 44.33 -39.49 76.11
CA ILE A 229 45.50 -38.92 76.78
C ILE A 229 45.08 -37.76 77.69
N TRP A 230 44.22 -36.85 77.21
CA TRP A 230 43.73 -35.72 77.99
C TRP A 230 43.00 -36.19 79.26
N THR A 231 42.14 -37.20 79.14
CA THR A 231 41.43 -37.80 80.27
C THR A 231 42.40 -38.43 81.27
N THR A 232 43.36 -39.23 80.78
CA THR A 232 44.39 -39.87 81.60
C THR A 232 45.24 -38.84 82.35
N VAL A 233 45.69 -37.78 81.67
CA VAL A 233 46.48 -36.70 82.27
C VAL A 233 45.69 -35.97 83.35
N LYS A 234 44.39 -35.72 83.11
CA LYS A 234 43.50 -35.10 84.10
C LYS A 234 43.34 -35.97 85.36
N GLU A 235 43.18 -37.29 85.18
CA GLU A 235 43.13 -38.24 86.29
C GLU A 235 44.45 -38.28 87.08
N HIS A 236 45.59 -38.40 86.39
CA HIS A 236 46.91 -38.37 87.00
C HIS A 236 47.16 -37.07 87.77
N SER A 237 46.74 -35.92 87.23
CA SER A 237 46.82 -34.63 87.93
C SER A 237 46.03 -34.65 89.24
N GLY A 238 44.80 -35.20 89.22
CA GLY A 238 44.01 -35.39 90.44
C GLY A 238 44.68 -36.29 91.48
N ILE A 239 45.33 -37.37 91.03
CA ILE A 239 46.12 -38.26 91.90
C ILE A 239 47.31 -37.51 92.51
N LEU A 240 48.04 -36.71 91.71
CA LEU A 240 49.21 -35.96 92.17
C LEU A 240 48.84 -34.94 93.26
N THR A 241 47.76 -34.17 93.07
CA THR A 241 47.26 -33.24 94.10
C THR A 241 46.89 -33.98 95.39
N LYS A 242 46.37 -35.21 95.29
CA LYS A 242 46.08 -36.02 96.47
C LYS A 242 47.36 -36.50 97.16
N LEU A 243 48.38 -36.89 96.40
CA LEU A 243 49.70 -37.26 96.93
C LEU A 243 50.41 -36.07 97.59
N GLU A 244 50.34 -34.87 97.01
CA GLU A 244 50.89 -33.65 97.61
C GLU A 244 50.28 -33.38 98.99
N LYS A 245 48.95 -33.44 99.11
CA LYS A 245 48.26 -33.31 100.40
C LYS A 245 48.70 -34.39 101.40
N GLN A 246 48.85 -35.64 100.95
CA GLN A 246 49.34 -36.72 101.81
C GLN A 246 50.79 -36.49 102.24
N ASN A 247 51.63 -35.96 101.37
CA ASN A 247 53.02 -35.64 101.68
C ASN A 247 53.13 -34.48 102.68
N GLU A 248 52.29 -33.45 102.56
CA GLU A 248 52.18 -32.38 103.57
C GLU A 248 51.78 -32.93 104.95
N VAL A 249 50.76 -33.81 104.98
CA VAL A 249 50.35 -34.51 106.21
C VAL A 249 51.49 -35.35 106.78
N THR A 250 52.20 -36.09 105.92
CA THR A 250 53.34 -36.92 106.32
C THR A 250 54.47 -36.06 106.87
N ALA A 251 54.85 -34.98 106.19
CA ALA A 251 55.87 -34.04 106.62
C ALA A 251 55.53 -33.38 107.98
N TYR A 252 54.26 -33.01 108.19
CA TYR A 252 53.78 -32.53 109.49
C TYR A 252 53.94 -33.60 110.57
N SER A 253 53.53 -34.85 110.30
CA SER A 253 53.67 -35.95 111.26
C SER A 253 55.14 -36.29 111.58
N VAL A 254 56.04 -36.26 110.59
CA VAL A 254 57.48 -36.49 110.78
C VAL A 254 58.10 -35.37 111.63
N LYS A 255 57.72 -34.11 111.37
CA LYS A 255 58.17 -32.98 112.18
C LYS A 255 57.71 -33.11 113.62
N LYS A 256 56.43 -33.46 113.85
CA LYS A 256 55.88 -33.72 115.17
C LYS A 256 56.62 -34.85 115.89
N ASN A 257 56.83 -35.98 115.22
CA ASN A 257 57.58 -37.11 115.79
C ASN A 257 59.04 -36.73 116.10
N LYS A 258 59.68 -35.90 115.27
CA LYS A 258 61.04 -35.38 115.54
C LYS A 258 61.05 -34.52 116.80
N GLU A 259 60.06 -33.66 116.99
CA GLU A 259 59.91 -32.83 118.19
C GLU A 259 59.70 -33.72 119.44
N GLU A 260 58.80 -34.70 119.36
CA GLU A 260 58.50 -35.64 120.45
C GLU A 260 59.70 -36.54 120.81
N ILE A 261 60.43 -37.08 119.81
CA ILE A 261 61.67 -37.82 120.05
C ILE A 261 62.73 -36.93 120.70
N ASN A 262 62.85 -35.66 120.27
CA ASN A 262 63.83 -34.74 120.84
C ASN A 262 63.50 -34.39 122.30
N GLU A 263 62.21 -34.22 122.64
CA GLU A 263 61.75 -34.08 124.03
C GLU A 263 62.08 -35.34 124.86
N ASN A 264 61.77 -36.53 124.34
CA ASN A 264 62.10 -37.80 125.00
C ASN A 264 63.62 -37.97 125.22
N ILE A 265 64.46 -37.60 124.24
CA ILE A 265 65.93 -37.63 124.39
C ILE A 265 66.38 -36.64 125.47
N VAL A 266 65.82 -35.43 125.50
CA VAL A 266 66.14 -34.44 126.55
C VAL A 266 65.77 -34.98 127.93
N GLU A 267 64.62 -35.63 128.08
CA GLU A 267 64.24 -36.30 129.33
C GLU A 267 65.22 -37.41 129.72
N VAL A 268 65.57 -38.31 128.78
CA VAL A 268 66.53 -39.41 129.02
C VAL A 268 67.91 -38.87 129.39
N VAL A 269 68.41 -37.83 128.71
CA VAL A 269 69.70 -37.18 129.01
C VAL A 269 69.68 -36.52 130.39
N LYS A 270 68.59 -35.85 130.78
CA LYS A 270 68.44 -35.30 132.14
C LYS A 270 68.48 -36.41 133.20
N ALA A 271 67.74 -37.51 132.97
CA ALA A 271 67.71 -38.65 133.89
C ALA A 271 69.08 -39.32 134.02
N THR A 272 69.78 -39.54 132.91
CA THR A 272 71.14 -40.12 132.93
C THR A 272 72.17 -39.19 133.57
N ASN A 273 72.11 -37.88 133.31
CA ASN A 273 73.00 -36.93 133.99
C ASN A 273 72.79 -36.92 135.51
N ALA A 274 71.55 -37.00 135.99
CA ALA A 274 71.26 -37.11 137.43
C ALA A 274 71.89 -38.37 138.04
N VAL A 275 71.81 -39.50 137.34
CA VAL A 275 72.45 -40.77 137.76
C VAL A 275 73.98 -40.66 137.76
N ILE A 276 74.58 -40.02 136.73
CA ILE A 276 76.03 -39.79 136.67
C ILE A 276 76.48 -38.90 137.83
N GLU A 277 75.72 -37.86 138.17
CA GLU A 277 76.03 -36.95 139.28
C GLU A 277 75.99 -37.68 140.63
N GLU A 278 75.02 -38.58 140.82
CA GLU A 278 74.94 -39.48 141.98
C GLU A 278 76.15 -40.42 142.04
N LEU A 279 76.51 -41.04 140.91
CA LEU A 279 77.65 -41.96 140.82
C LEU A 279 78.98 -41.24 141.09
N THR A 280 79.13 -40.01 140.59
CA THR A 280 80.32 -39.18 140.80
C THR A 280 80.50 -38.83 142.28
N LYS A 281 79.41 -38.56 143.00
CA LYS A 281 79.44 -38.40 144.47
C LYS A 281 79.90 -39.69 145.15
N LYS A 282 79.35 -40.85 144.77
CA LYS A 282 79.75 -42.16 145.34
C LYS A 282 81.24 -42.47 145.11
N VAL A 283 81.76 -42.18 143.92
CA VAL A 283 83.20 -42.35 143.59
C VAL A 283 84.08 -41.42 144.43
N LYS A 284 83.70 -40.15 144.61
CA LYS A 284 84.45 -39.23 145.50
C LYS A 284 84.53 -39.75 146.93
N TYR A 285 83.42 -40.27 147.48
CA TYR A 285 83.43 -40.86 148.82
C TYR A 285 84.33 -42.10 148.91
N ALA A 286 84.30 -42.98 147.91
CA ALA A 286 85.20 -44.13 147.86
C ALA A 286 86.68 -43.72 147.84
N TYR A 287 87.03 -42.65 147.12
CA TYR A 287 88.40 -42.12 147.06
C TYR A 287 88.87 -41.55 148.41
N TRP A 288 87.99 -40.89 149.15
CA TRP A 288 88.28 -40.39 150.50
C TRP A 288 88.52 -41.53 151.50
N ILE A 289 87.72 -42.60 151.42
CA ILE A 289 87.86 -43.79 152.28
C ILE A 289 89.18 -44.51 151.97
N ALA A 290 89.53 -44.68 150.69
CA ALA A 290 90.76 -45.35 150.28
C ALA A 290 92.02 -44.56 150.68
N GLY A 291 92.02 -43.23 150.49
CA GLY A 291 93.12 -42.37 150.91
C GLY A 291 93.34 -42.36 152.42
N GLY A 292 92.26 -42.36 153.21
CA GLY A 292 92.34 -42.42 154.67
C GLY A 292 92.92 -43.74 155.19
N ALA A 293 92.55 -44.88 154.59
CA ALA A 293 93.06 -46.20 154.98
C ALA A 293 94.56 -46.35 154.71
N LEU A 294 95.06 -45.79 153.60
CA LEU A 294 96.48 -45.85 153.23
C LEU A 294 97.35 -45.03 154.20
N GLY A 295 96.88 -43.86 154.63
CA GLY A 295 97.57 -43.05 155.63
C GLY A 295 97.68 -43.75 156.99
N LEU A 296 96.61 -44.42 157.44
CA LEU A 296 96.58 -45.19 158.69
C LEU A 296 97.55 -46.38 158.66
N ALA A 297 97.63 -47.11 157.55
CA ALA A 297 98.53 -48.25 157.40
C ALA A 297 100.01 -47.84 157.49
N VAL A 298 100.38 -46.69 156.92
CA VAL A 298 101.77 -46.17 156.96
C VAL A 298 102.16 -45.75 158.39
N ILE A 299 101.25 -45.16 159.16
CA ILE A 299 101.51 -44.77 160.56
C ILE A 299 101.74 -46.00 161.45
N VAL A 300 100.95 -47.06 161.28
CA VAL A 300 101.08 -48.29 162.06
C VAL A 300 102.39 -49.01 161.78
N LEU A 301 102.89 -48.96 160.53
CA LEU A 301 104.13 -49.61 160.15
C LEU A 301 105.37 -48.91 160.73
N ILE A 302 105.30 -47.59 160.95
CA ILE A 302 106.39 -46.82 161.57
C ILE A 302 106.47 -47.08 163.09
N LEU A 303 105.35 -47.37 163.76
CA LEU A 303 105.30 -47.61 165.21
C LEU A 303 105.75 -49.02 165.65
N LEU A 304 105.86 -49.99 164.74
CA LEU A 304 106.23 -51.38 165.04
C LEU A 304 107.74 -51.67 165.02
N LEU A 305 108.59 -50.65 164.79
CA LEU A 305 110.04 -50.78 164.64
C LEU A 305 110.88 -50.08 165.75
N VAL A 306 110.27 -49.70 166.88
CA VAL A 306 110.93 -49.17 168.09
C VAL A 306 110.56 -50.01 169.30
#